data_AF-A0A497KUU5-F1
#
_entry.id   AF-A0A497KUU5-F1
#
_cell.length_a   1.000
_cell.length_b   1.000
_cell.length_c   1.000
_cell.angle_alpha   90.00
_cell.angle_beta   90.00
_cell.angle_gamma   90.00
#
_symmetry.space_group_name_H-M   'P 1'
#
loop_
_entity.id
_entity.type
_entity.pdbx_description
1 polymer ?
#
loop_
_entity_poly.entity_id
_entity_poly.type
_entity_poly.pdbx_seq_one_letter_code
_entity_poly.pdbx_strand_id
1 'polypeptide(L)'
;MVDISAYRGIGIFGPAYKITFENDTHAPGSVDRVLQENMIRLCPETADYLYREYTPIKNLYRKGFRPELECYVQKAIVGCESDEERIEGIARFTSHLKEKVSDDLETMRFGGTEEEIIQRGSDWCADVARVGCALCQVAGFPARLVTLIDTEKAYSGHVIIEVHRAGVWGAVDPEMNVIYRHQEGRPASVWELMNDPDLIERHWRGESTLYTTVDQFRGAAISNYFIWRWREYDYTVSGINNYYRSILEMSIKGWPGGLRWLHRETSP
;
A
#
# COMPACT_ATOMS: atom_id res chain seq x y z
N MET A 1 -5.80 -24.80 -11.71
CA MET A 1 -6.31 -23.70 -10.87
C MET A 1 -5.69 -23.88 -9.50
N VAL A 2 -4.84 -22.95 -9.06
CA VAL A 2 -4.20 -23.03 -7.74
C VAL A 2 -5.27 -22.80 -6.67
N ASP A 3 -5.36 -23.67 -5.67
CA ASP A 3 -6.21 -23.41 -4.50
C ASP A 3 -5.53 -22.35 -3.63
N ILE A 4 -6.00 -21.11 -3.76
CA ILE A 4 -5.47 -19.95 -3.04
C ILE A 4 -6.12 -19.73 -1.67
N SER A 5 -7.08 -20.58 -1.26
CA SER A 5 -7.86 -20.35 -0.04
C SER A 5 -6.98 -20.28 1.21
N ALA A 6 -5.94 -21.13 1.29
CA ALA A 6 -4.96 -21.14 2.38
C ALA A 6 -4.05 -19.89 2.42
N TYR A 7 -3.99 -19.13 1.32
CA TYR A 7 -3.09 -17.98 1.16
C TYR A 7 -3.83 -16.65 1.18
N ARG A 8 -5.13 -16.63 1.49
CA ARG A 8 -5.96 -15.42 1.43
C ARG A 8 -6.37 -14.93 2.82
N GLY A 9 -6.36 -13.62 2.98
CA GLY A 9 -6.96 -12.89 4.10
C GLY A 9 -6.00 -12.50 5.19
N ILE A 10 -6.54 -11.98 6.30
CA ILE A 10 -5.75 -11.28 7.32
C ILE A 10 -4.86 -12.18 8.18
N GLY A 11 -5.09 -13.50 8.17
CA GLY A 11 -4.31 -14.47 8.96
C GLY A 11 -3.03 -14.97 8.30
N ILE A 12 -2.75 -14.59 7.06
CA ILE A 12 -1.73 -15.21 6.20
C ILE A 12 -0.28 -14.97 6.66
N PHE A 13 -0.06 -14.03 7.58
CA PHE A 13 1.24 -13.70 8.18
C PHE A 13 1.35 -14.15 9.65
N GLY A 14 0.40 -14.96 10.13
CA GLY A 14 0.42 -15.52 11.47
C GLY A 14 -0.43 -14.73 12.50
N PRO A 15 -0.51 -15.23 13.75
CA PRO A 15 -1.47 -14.76 14.74
C PRO A 15 -1.33 -13.29 15.14
N ALA A 16 -0.10 -12.79 15.29
CA ALA A 16 0.13 -11.40 15.69
C ALA A 16 -0.44 -10.42 14.64
N TYR A 17 -0.11 -10.63 13.36
CA TYR A 17 -0.64 -9.82 12.27
C TYR A 17 -2.14 -10.01 12.07
N LYS A 18 -2.67 -11.20 12.33
CA LYS A 18 -4.12 -11.42 12.35
C LYS A 18 -4.80 -10.49 13.35
N ILE A 19 -4.31 -10.41 14.58
CA ILE A 19 -4.87 -9.53 15.63
C ILE A 19 -4.73 -8.06 15.23
N THR A 20 -3.56 -7.66 14.73
CA THR A 20 -3.33 -6.28 14.25
C THR A 20 -4.31 -5.89 13.16
N PHE A 21 -4.51 -6.76 12.18
CA PHE A 21 -5.46 -6.51 11.11
C PHE A 21 -6.90 -6.64 11.60
N GLU A 22 -7.28 -7.54 12.51
CA GLU A 22 -8.62 -7.54 13.11
C GLU A 22 -8.99 -6.19 13.76
N ASN A 23 -8.00 -5.43 14.21
CA ASN A 23 -8.15 -4.12 14.82
C ASN A 23 -7.80 -2.95 13.88
N ASP A 24 -7.85 -3.14 12.56
CA ASP A 24 -7.60 -2.09 11.56
C ASP A 24 -8.45 -0.82 11.83
N THR A 25 -7.89 0.36 11.53
CA THR A 25 -8.58 1.63 11.78
C THR A 25 -9.70 1.88 10.78
N HIS A 26 -9.65 1.34 9.56
CA HIS A 26 -10.69 1.54 8.55
C HIS A 26 -12.00 0.88 8.96
N ALA A 27 -13.12 1.48 8.58
CA ALA A 27 -14.44 0.98 8.95
C ALA A 27 -14.68 -0.46 8.43
N PRO A 28 -15.33 -1.33 9.21
CA PRO A 28 -15.75 -2.65 8.73
C PRO A 28 -16.55 -2.55 7.42
N GLY A 29 -16.18 -3.34 6.42
CA GLY A 29 -16.82 -3.32 5.08
C GLY A 29 -16.37 -2.21 4.15
N SER A 30 -15.58 -1.23 4.62
CA SER A 30 -14.97 -0.21 3.76
C SER A 30 -14.02 -0.83 2.72
N VAL A 31 -13.72 -0.06 1.67
CA VAL A 31 -12.84 -0.46 0.57
C VAL A 31 -11.49 -0.97 1.08
N ASP A 32 -10.86 -0.23 1.98
CA ASP A 32 -9.55 -0.57 2.55
C ASP A 32 -9.62 -1.88 3.35
N ARG A 33 -10.70 -2.03 4.13
CA ARG A 33 -10.95 -3.24 4.90
C ARG A 33 -11.13 -4.46 4.01
N VAL A 34 -11.96 -4.34 2.98
CA VAL A 34 -12.21 -5.41 2.00
C VAL A 34 -10.92 -5.76 1.27
N LEU A 35 -10.10 -4.79 0.88
CA LEU A 35 -8.83 -5.03 0.20
C LEU A 35 -7.85 -5.81 1.08
N GLN A 36 -7.76 -5.46 2.37
CA GLN A 36 -6.93 -6.17 3.35
C GLN A 36 -7.45 -7.60 3.61
N GLU A 37 -8.76 -7.79 3.74
CA GLU A 37 -9.38 -9.11 3.94
C GLU A 37 -9.27 -10.03 2.72
N ASN A 38 -9.04 -9.46 1.53
CA ASN A 38 -8.98 -10.20 0.28
C ASN A 38 -7.57 -10.37 -0.29
N MET A 39 -6.55 -9.83 0.37
CA MET A 39 -5.16 -9.95 -0.07
C MET A 39 -4.72 -11.41 -0.12
N ILE A 40 -3.86 -11.73 -1.09
CA ILE A 40 -3.29 -13.06 -1.27
C ILE A 40 -1.80 -12.98 -1.00
N ARG A 41 -1.30 -13.84 -0.10
CA ARG A 41 0.12 -13.93 0.23
C ARG A 41 0.92 -14.18 -1.04
N LEU A 42 1.98 -13.42 -1.22
CA LEU A 42 2.98 -13.63 -2.26
C LEU A 42 4.05 -14.59 -1.72
N CYS A 43 4.09 -15.80 -2.27
CA CYS A 43 5.01 -16.88 -1.91
C CYS A 43 5.23 -17.80 -3.13
N PRO A 44 6.15 -18.78 -3.08
CA PRO A 44 6.42 -19.65 -4.23
C PRO A 44 5.18 -20.32 -4.82
N GLU A 45 4.19 -20.66 -4.00
CA GLU A 45 2.95 -21.34 -4.40
C GLU A 45 1.95 -20.43 -5.12
N THR A 46 2.01 -19.12 -4.89
CA THR A 46 1.06 -18.15 -5.44
C THR A 46 1.69 -17.20 -6.45
N ALA A 47 3.01 -17.06 -6.49
CA ALA A 47 3.71 -16.09 -7.32
C ALA A 47 3.32 -16.20 -8.80
N ASP A 48 3.34 -17.41 -9.37
CA ASP A 48 3.01 -17.59 -10.79
C ASP A 48 1.58 -17.11 -11.12
N TYR A 49 0.61 -17.50 -10.29
CA TYR A 49 -0.77 -17.07 -10.41
C TYR A 49 -0.92 -15.55 -10.25
N LEU A 50 -0.25 -14.97 -9.26
CA LEU A 50 -0.30 -13.53 -8.96
C LEU A 50 0.26 -12.68 -10.10
N TYR A 51 1.35 -13.11 -10.75
CA TYR A 51 1.99 -12.35 -11.83
C TYR A 51 1.43 -12.65 -13.22
N ARG A 52 0.73 -13.77 -13.43
CA ARG A 52 0.18 -14.15 -14.74
C ARG A 52 -1.33 -13.94 -14.89
N GLU A 53 -2.11 -14.24 -13.85
CA GLU A 53 -3.57 -14.39 -13.98
C GLU A 53 -4.36 -13.46 -13.05
N TYR A 54 -3.87 -13.23 -11.84
CA TYR A 54 -4.67 -12.60 -10.78
C TYR A 54 -5.11 -11.18 -11.07
N THR A 55 -4.21 -10.32 -11.56
CA THR A 55 -4.50 -8.91 -11.84
C THR A 55 -4.61 -8.70 -13.35
N PRO A 56 -5.79 -8.37 -13.90
CA PRO A 56 -5.91 -8.01 -15.30
C PRO A 56 -5.09 -6.77 -15.63
N ILE A 57 -4.27 -6.86 -16.69
CA ILE A 57 -3.53 -5.71 -17.25
C ILE A 57 -4.48 -4.74 -17.97
N LYS A 58 -5.72 -5.15 -18.26
CA LYS A 58 -6.71 -4.27 -18.89
C LYS A 58 -7.26 -3.28 -17.87
N ASN A 59 -6.93 -2.01 -18.05
CA ASN A 59 -7.54 -0.91 -17.31
C ASN A 59 -8.86 -0.49 -17.99
N LEU A 60 -9.97 -0.54 -17.24
CA LEU A 60 -11.30 -0.20 -17.74
C LEU A 60 -11.78 1.20 -17.34
N TYR A 61 -10.91 2.01 -16.74
CA TYR A 61 -11.22 3.39 -16.40
C TYR A 61 -11.53 4.21 -17.66
N ARG A 62 -12.53 5.10 -17.56
CA ARG A 62 -12.95 5.97 -18.66
C ARG A 62 -12.83 7.42 -18.22
N LYS A 63 -12.22 8.25 -19.08
CA LYS A 63 -12.17 9.70 -18.89
C LYS A 63 -13.57 10.27 -18.69
N GLY A 64 -13.69 11.22 -17.75
CA GLY A 64 -14.93 11.81 -17.27
C GLY A 64 -15.58 11.08 -16.09
N PHE A 65 -15.09 9.92 -15.67
CA PHE A 65 -15.69 9.18 -14.55
C PHE A 65 -15.34 9.76 -13.18
N ARG A 66 -14.11 10.29 -13.03
CA ARG A 66 -13.64 10.96 -11.80
C ARG A 66 -12.88 12.23 -12.18
N PRO A 67 -13.57 13.30 -12.65
CA PRO A 67 -12.92 14.50 -13.16
C PRO A 67 -11.97 15.20 -12.18
N GLU A 68 -12.25 15.11 -10.88
CA GLU A 68 -11.36 15.67 -9.86
C GLU A 68 -10.05 14.88 -9.75
N LEU A 69 -10.09 13.53 -9.70
CA LEU A 69 -8.87 12.71 -9.78
C LEU A 69 -8.11 12.93 -11.09
N GLU A 70 -8.80 13.09 -12.22
CA GLU A 70 -8.15 13.41 -13.49
C GLU A 70 -7.36 14.72 -13.40
N CYS A 71 -7.89 15.73 -12.71
CA CYS A 71 -7.18 16.99 -12.45
C CYS A 71 -5.94 16.77 -11.58
N TYR A 72 -6.02 15.95 -10.52
CA TYR A 72 -4.85 15.61 -9.72
C TYR A 72 -3.79 14.85 -10.53
N VAL A 73 -4.19 13.91 -11.38
CA VAL A 73 -3.26 13.23 -12.29
C VAL A 73 -2.55 14.25 -13.19
N GLN A 74 -3.28 15.15 -13.85
CA GLN A 74 -2.67 16.16 -14.72
C GLN A 74 -1.67 17.05 -13.97
N LYS A 75 -1.96 17.41 -12.71
CA LYS A 75 -1.03 18.15 -11.85
C LYS A 75 0.20 17.31 -11.50
N ALA A 76 0.03 16.04 -11.18
CA ALA A 76 1.13 15.15 -10.77
C ALA A 76 2.11 14.86 -11.91
N ILE A 77 1.62 14.79 -13.15
CA ILE A 77 2.42 14.41 -14.33
C ILE A 77 2.77 15.58 -15.25
N VAL A 78 2.56 16.81 -14.80
CA VAL A 78 2.85 18.00 -15.61
C VAL A 78 4.31 18.03 -16.04
N GLY A 79 4.55 18.17 -17.35
CA GLY A 79 5.90 18.19 -17.92
C GLY A 79 6.61 16.84 -18.00
N CYS A 80 5.97 15.73 -17.63
CA CYS A 80 6.51 14.39 -17.82
C CYS A 80 6.34 13.95 -19.28
N GLU A 81 7.41 13.43 -19.88
CA GLU A 81 7.46 13.00 -21.28
C GLU A 81 7.47 11.47 -21.43
N SER A 82 7.87 10.75 -20.37
CA SER A 82 7.90 9.28 -20.35
C SER A 82 6.97 8.66 -19.30
N ASP A 83 6.63 7.38 -19.48
CA ASP A 83 5.82 6.65 -18.50
C ASP A 83 6.51 6.54 -17.12
N GLU A 84 7.83 6.40 -17.10
CA GLU A 84 8.60 6.39 -15.85
C GLU A 84 8.54 7.74 -15.13
N GLU A 85 8.67 8.86 -15.85
CA GLU A 85 8.53 10.20 -15.26
C GLU A 85 7.11 10.44 -14.76
N ARG A 86 6.09 9.95 -15.46
CA ARG A 86 4.68 10.07 -15.03
C ARG A 86 4.43 9.30 -13.73
N ILE A 87 4.97 8.10 -13.60
CA ILE A 87 4.85 7.29 -12.38
C ILE A 87 5.62 7.92 -11.21
N GLU A 88 6.83 8.40 -11.47
CA GLU A 88 7.60 9.15 -10.47
C GLU A 88 6.89 10.45 -10.06
N GLY A 89 6.25 11.15 -11.01
CA GLY A 89 5.43 12.33 -10.74
C GLY A 89 4.24 12.02 -9.83
N ILE A 90 3.57 10.89 -10.05
CA ILE A 90 2.50 10.40 -9.17
C ILE A 90 3.04 10.05 -7.78
N ALA A 91 4.11 9.27 -7.69
CA ALA A 91 4.71 8.89 -6.41
C ALA A 91 5.19 10.10 -5.59
N ARG A 92 5.79 11.09 -6.26
CA ARG A 92 6.19 12.36 -5.66
C ARG A 92 4.98 13.19 -5.24
N PHE A 93 3.90 13.21 -6.01
CA PHE A 93 2.67 13.90 -5.61
C PHE A 93 2.09 13.28 -4.33
N THR A 94 2.01 11.95 -4.27
CA THR A 94 1.43 11.25 -3.11
C THR A 94 2.30 11.33 -1.87
N SER A 95 3.63 11.38 -2.00
CA SER A 95 4.53 11.49 -0.84
C SER A 95 4.39 12.81 -0.08
N HIS A 96 3.83 13.84 -0.72
CA HIS A 96 3.55 15.13 -0.08
C HIS A 96 2.18 15.17 0.63
N LEU A 97 1.36 14.11 0.57
CA LEU A 97 0.07 14.10 1.28
C LEU A 97 0.23 14.21 2.79
N LYS A 98 1.33 13.71 3.35
CA LYS A 98 1.67 13.82 4.77
C LYS A 98 1.88 15.26 5.24
N GLU A 99 2.22 16.19 4.34
CA GLU A 99 2.50 17.59 4.70
C GLU A 99 1.27 18.36 5.19
N LYS A 100 0.07 17.83 4.94
CA LYS A 100 -1.20 18.43 5.36
C LYS A 100 -1.73 17.84 6.67
N VAL A 101 -1.11 16.76 7.16
CA VAL A 101 -1.60 16.00 8.31
C VAL A 101 -1.26 16.74 9.60
N SER A 102 -2.16 16.65 10.57
CA SER A 102 -1.93 17.12 11.94
C SER A 102 -1.40 15.98 12.79
N ASP A 103 -0.47 16.28 13.68
CA ASP A 103 0.03 15.32 14.69
C ASP A 103 -1.02 14.97 15.78
N ASP A 104 -2.20 15.61 15.77
CA ASP A 104 -3.27 15.31 16.72
C ASP A 104 -4.04 14.04 16.34
N LEU A 105 -3.85 12.98 17.14
CA LEU A 105 -4.52 11.69 17.01
C LEU A 105 -6.06 11.80 16.93
N GLU A 106 -6.69 12.79 17.57
CA GLU A 106 -8.16 12.99 17.52
C GLU A 106 -8.65 13.45 16.14
N THR A 107 -7.77 14.09 15.38
CA THR A 107 -8.09 14.63 14.05
C THR A 107 -7.77 13.65 12.93
N MET A 108 -7.05 12.56 13.22
CA MET A 108 -6.74 11.53 12.24
C MET A 108 -8.02 10.92 11.64
N ARG A 109 -8.02 10.75 10.32
CA ARG A 109 -9.12 10.16 9.56
C ARG A 109 -8.55 9.14 8.58
N PHE A 110 -9.18 7.97 8.52
CA PHE A 110 -8.78 6.83 7.69
C PHE A 110 -9.90 6.50 6.71
N GLY A 111 -9.57 6.05 5.49
CA GLY A 111 -10.55 5.74 4.46
C GLY A 111 -11.07 6.97 3.73
N GLY A 112 -12.29 6.93 3.20
CA GLY A 112 -12.80 7.98 2.31
C GLY A 112 -12.41 7.75 0.84
N THR A 113 -13.02 8.53 -0.04
CA THR A 113 -12.66 8.56 -1.46
C THR A 113 -11.23 9.06 -1.64
N GLU A 114 -10.60 8.74 -2.77
CA GLU A 114 -9.25 9.21 -3.06
C GLU A 114 -9.16 10.74 -3.11
N GLU A 115 -10.19 11.43 -3.61
CA GLU A 115 -10.26 12.90 -3.58
C GLU A 115 -10.27 13.43 -2.15
N GLU A 116 -11.08 12.85 -1.26
CA GLU A 116 -11.14 13.27 0.15
C GLU A 116 -9.79 13.05 0.86
N ILE A 117 -9.11 11.93 0.58
CA ILE A 117 -7.76 11.66 1.09
C ILE A 117 -6.78 12.71 0.56
N ILE A 118 -6.79 13.02 -0.74
CA ILE A 118 -5.91 14.02 -1.33
C ILE A 118 -6.16 15.41 -0.73
N GLN A 119 -7.44 15.78 -0.55
CA GLN A 119 -7.83 17.08 -0.02
C GLN A 119 -7.35 17.24 1.42
N ARG A 120 -7.61 16.25 2.29
CA ARG A 120 -7.27 16.31 3.72
C ARG A 120 -5.79 16.01 4.02
N GLY A 121 -5.11 15.25 3.15
CA GLY A 121 -3.81 14.65 3.42
C GLY A 121 -3.92 13.30 4.13
N SER A 122 -2.83 12.53 4.12
CA SER A 122 -2.71 11.30 4.92
C SER A 122 -1.24 10.93 5.06
N ASP A 123 -0.88 10.41 6.22
CA ASP A 123 0.38 9.76 6.56
C ASP A 123 0.16 8.26 6.82
N TRP A 124 -1.04 7.75 6.51
CA TRP A 124 -1.37 6.33 6.64
C TRP A 124 -1.06 5.61 5.33
N CYS A 125 -0.10 4.67 5.38
CA CYS A 125 0.39 3.97 4.17
C CYS A 125 -0.72 3.38 3.30
N ALA A 126 -1.77 2.80 3.89
CA ALA A 126 -2.88 2.21 3.14
C ALA A 126 -3.69 3.26 2.34
N ASP A 127 -4.00 4.42 2.95
CA ASP A 127 -4.67 5.54 2.27
C ASP A 127 -3.81 6.05 1.11
N VAL A 128 -2.53 6.31 1.38
CA VAL A 128 -1.58 6.87 0.40
C VAL A 128 -1.34 5.89 -0.75
N ALA A 129 -1.21 4.59 -0.46
CA ALA A 129 -1.08 3.55 -1.46
C ALA A 129 -2.32 3.42 -2.33
N ARG A 130 -3.53 3.49 -1.75
CA ARG A 130 -4.77 3.47 -2.54
C ARG A 130 -4.89 4.68 -3.45
N VAL A 131 -4.52 5.87 -2.97
CA VAL A 131 -4.44 7.07 -3.82
C VAL A 131 -3.43 6.89 -4.96
N GLY A 132 -2.21 6.44 -4.66
CA GLY A 132 -1.18 6.18 -5.67
C GLY A 132 -1.66 5.18 -6.73
N CYS A 133 -2.27 4.08 -6.29
CA CYS A 133 -2.87 3.06 -7.15
C CYS A 133 -3.95 3.65 -8.07
N ALA A 134 -4.88 4.43 -7.51
CA ALA A 134 -5.93 5.08 -8.28
C ALA A 134 -5.38 6.07 -9.31
N LEU A 135 -4.43 6.93 -8.92
CA LEU A 135 -3.83 7.92 -9.82
C LEU A 135 -3.07 7.24 -10.96
N CYS A 136 -2.35 6.15 -10.70
CA CYS A 136 -1.74 5.34 -11.75
C CYS A 136 -2.79 4.79 -12.72
N GLN A 137 -3.90 4.24 -12.23
CA GLN A 137 -4.98 3.74 -13.07
C GLN A 137 -5.67 4.87 -13.86
N VAL A 138 -5.91 6.03 -13.27
CA VAL A 138 -6.46 7.20 -13.99
C VAL A 138 -5.47 7.69 -15.07
N ALA A 139 -4.16 7.58 -14.83
CA ALA A 139 -3.12 7.88 -15.81
C ALA A 139 -2.94 6.81 -16.91
N GLY A 140 -3.69 5.71 -16.84
CA GLY A 140 -3.69 4.63 -17.83
C GLY A 140 -2.82 3.42 -17.47
N PHE A 141 -2.19 3.41 -16.30
CA PHE A 141 -1.33 2.31 -15.85
C PHE A 141 -2.10 1.32 -14.98
N PRO A 142 -2.14 0.03 -15.30
CA PRO A 142 -2.67 -0.98 -14.39
C PRO A 142 -1.83 -0.98 -13.11
N ALA A 143 -2.49 -0.91 -11.96
CA ALA A 143 -1.83 -0.87 -10.66
C ALA A 143 -2.58 -1.72 -9.65
N ARG A 144 -1.88 -2.20 -8.63
CA ARG A 144 -2.42 -3.01 -7.53
C ARG A 144 -1.73 -2.69 -6.23
N LEU A 145 -2.38 -3.03 -5.12
CA LEU A 145 -1.82 -2.83 -3.78
C LEU A 145 -0.94 -4.00 -3.38
N VAL A 146 0.11 -3.71 -2.63
CA VAL A 146 0.95 -4.71 -1.98
C VAL A 146 1.15 -4.35 -0.52
N THR A 147 0.71 -5.24 0.37
CA THR A 147 0.99 -5.16 1.81
C THR A 147 2.34 -5.84 2.06
N LEU A 148 3.27 -5.11 2.68
CA LEU A 148 4.59 -5.56 3.09
C LEU A 148 4.62 -5.75 4.61
N ILE A 149 5.37 -6.75 5.06
CA ILE A 149 5.39 -7.18 6.45
C ILE A 149 6.79 -7.67 6.82
N ASP A 150 7.36 -7.12 7.90
CA ASP A 150 8.42 -7.82 8.63
C ASP A 150 7.77 -8.86 9.55
N THR A 151 7.92 -10.14 9.22
CA THR A 151 7.30 -11.24 9.97
C THR A 151 7.95 -11.48 11.34
N GLU A 152 9.10 -10.89 11.63
CA GLU A 152 9.77 -11.04 12.93
C GLU A 152 9.41 -9.91 13.90
N LYS A 153 9.04 -8.74 13.38
CA LYS A 153 8.67 -7.55 14.17
C LYS A 153 7.17 -7.31 14.13
N ALA A 154 6.52 -7.01 15.26
CA ALA A 154 5.10 -6.65 15.23
C ALA A 154 4.93 -5.20 14.81
N TYR A 155 3.74 -4.89 14.31
CA TYR A 155 3.36 -3.54 13.91
C TYR A 155 4.29 -2.96 12.84
N SER A 156 4.92 -3.82 12.04
CA SER A 156 5.80 -3.43 10.93
C SER A 156 5.10 -3.71 9.60
N GLY A 157 3.84 -3.28 9.51
CA GLY A 157 3.08 -3.32 8.27
C GLY A 157 3.32 -2.05 7.47
N HIS A 158 3.47 -2.20 6.16
CA HIS A 158 3.54 -1.10 5.21
C HIS A 158 2.72 -1.46 3.97
N VAL A 159 2.17 -0.47 3.27
CA VAL A 159 1.42 -0.70 2.03
C VAL A 159 2.01 0.12 0.91
N ILE A 160 2.34 -0.54 -0.18
CA ILE A 160 2.87 0.06 -1.41
C ILE A 160 2.01 -0.36 -2.61
N ILE A 161 2.46 -0.04 -3.83
CA ILE A 161 1.81 -0.48 -5.05
C ILE A 161 2.77 -1.22 -5.99
N GLU A 162 2.21 -2.03 -6.88
CA GLU A 162 2.88 -2.40 -8.12
C GLU A 162 2.15 -1.78 -9.31
N VAL A 163 2.92 -1.25 -10.26
CA VAL A 163 2.41 -0.63 -11.49
C VAL A 163 2.97 -1.39 -12.69
N HIS A 164 2.08 -1.87 -13.56
CA HIS A 164 2.46 -2.61 -14.76
C HIS A 164 2.89 -1.67 -15.87
N ARG A 165 4.15 -1.80 -16.31
CA ARG A 165 4.78 -0.98 -17.35
C ARG A 165 5.92 -1.74 -18.00
N ALA A 166 6.24 -1.43 -19.26
CA ALA A 166 7.27 -2.14 -20.01
C ALA A 166 7.13 -3.68 -19.99
N GLY A 167 5.89 -4.19 -19.92
CA GLY A 167 5.58 -5.63 -19.90
C GLY A 167 5.81 -6.34 -18.56
N VAL A 168 6.12 -5.62 -17.49
CA VAL A 168 6.37 -6.18 -16.15
C VAL A 168 5.65 -5.40 -15.06
N TRP A 169 5.40 -6.04 -13.92
CA TRP A 169 4.98 -5.35 -12.70
C TRP A 169 6.21 -4.77 -11.99
N GLY A 170 6.13 -3.51 -11.55
CA GLY A 170 7.20 -2.85 -10.81
C GLY A 170 6.70 -2.16 -9.56
N ALA A 171 7.35 -2.42 -8.44
CA ALA A 171 7.05 -1.85 -7.13
C ALA A 171 7.32 -0.34 -7.11
N VAL A 172 6.41 0.38 -6.47
CA VAL A 172 6.49 1.81 -6.20
C VAL A 172 5.96 2.03 -4.79
N ASP A 173 6.73 2.75 -3.97
CA ASP A 173 6.29 3.26 -2.67
C ASP A 173 5.81 4.71 -2.86
N PRO A 174 4.48 4.93 -2.85
CA PRO A 174 3.91 6.27 -3.05
C PRO A 174 4.03 7.16 -1.81
N GLU A 175 4.27 6.61 -0.62
CA GLU A 175 4.46 7.40 0.61
C GLU A 175 5.90 7.92 0.72
N MET A 176 6.87 7.09 0.32
CA MET A 176 8.30 7.39 0.40
C MET A 176 8.91 7.88 -0.92
N ASN A 177 8.10 8.01 -1.98
CA ASN A 177 8.54 8.34 -3.34
C ASN A 177 9.71 7.44 -3.81
N VAL A 178 9.55 6.12 -3.67
CA VAL A 178 10.55 5.13 -4.09
C VAL A 178 10.04 4.38 -5.30
N ILE A 179 10.82 4.36 -6.38
CA ILE A 179 10.54 3.60 -7.58
C ILE A 179 11.62 2.52 -7.68
N TYR A 180 11.23 1.26 -7.45
CA TYR A 180 12.19 0.17 -7.39
C TYR A 180 12.56 -0.30 -8.80
N ARG A 181 13.86 -0.25 -9.11
CA ARG A 181 14.42 -0.60 -10.42
C ARG A 181 15.68 -1.45 -10.30
N HIS A 182 15.88 -2.31 -11.29
CA HIS A 182 17.16 -2.95 -11.57
C HIS A 182 18.19 -1.91 -12.03
N GLN A 183 19.47 -2.30 -12.14
CA GLN A 183 20.56 -1.36 -12.46
C GLN A 183 20.40 -0.72 -13.83
N GLU A 184 19.81 -1.46 -14.78
CA GLU A 184 19.54 -1.02 -16.14
C GLU A 184 18.22 -0.23 -16.27
N GLY A 185 17.57 0.09 -15.14
CA GLY A 185 16.33 0.86 -15.11
C GLY A 185 15.05 0.04 -15.29
N ARG A 186 15.15 -1.28 -15.53
CA ARG A 186 13.98 -2.16 -15.58
C ARG A 186 13.22 -2.12 -14.25
N PRO A 187 11.88 -2.00 -14.24
CA PRO A 187 11.10 -2.08 -13.01
C PRO A 187 11.35 -3.40 -12.26
N ALA A 188 11.50 -3.32 -10.93
CA ALA A 188 11.62 -4.49 -10.05
C ALA A 188 10.27 -4.77 -9.39
N SER A 189 9.76 -5.99 -9.54
CA SER A 189 8.56 -6.46 -8.85
C SER A 189 8.82 -6.68 -7.35
N VAL A 190 7.77 -6.71 -6.54
CA VAL A 190 7.89 -7.08 -5.12
C VAL A 190 8.44 -8.49 -4.98
N TRP A 191 8.05 -9.43 -5.84
CA TRP A 191 8.62 -10.78 -5.82
C TRP A 191 10.14 -10.78 -6.02
N GLU A 192 10.65 -9.98 -6.95
CA GLU A 192 12.10 -9.84 -7.13
C GLU A 192 12.76 -9.22 -5.89
N LEU A 193 12.17 -8.16 -5.32
CA LEU A 193 12.67 -7.52 -4.10
C LEU A 193 12.73 -8.49 -2.90
N MET A 194 11.72 -9.35 -2.74
CA MET A 194 11.70 -10.38 -1.68
C MET A 194 12.83 -11.41 -1.82
N ASN A 195 13.34 -11.63 -3.04
CA ASN A 195 14.34 -12.65 -3.34
C ASN A 195 15.75 -12.09 -3.60
N ASP A 196 15.89 -10.76 -3.64
CA ASP A 196 17.14 -10.06 -3.93
C ASP A 196 17.29 -8.81 -3.04
N PRO A 197 17.94 -8.95 -1.86
CA PRO A 197 18.18 -7.85 -0.93
C PRO A 197 18.91 -6.65 -1.55
N ASP A 198 19.82 -6.88 -2.51
CA ASP A 198 20.61 -5.81 -3.13
C ASP A 198 19.70 -4.84 -3.93
N LEU A 199 18.59 -5.34 -4.48
CA LEU A 199 17.58 -4.50 -5.12
C LEU A 199 16.85 -3.58 -4.15
N ILE A 200 16.75 -3.95 -2.86
CA ILE A 200 16.15 -3.08 -1.85
C ILE A 200 17.17 -2.04 -1.39
N GLU A 201 18.36 -2.50 -0.98
CA GLU A 201 19.39 -1.66 -0.38
C GLU A 201 19.81 -0.48 -1.26
N ARG A 202 19.88 -0.69 -2.57
CA ARG A 202 20.24 0.37 -3.53
C ARG A 202 19.26 1.56 -3.56
N HIS A 203 18.03 1.37 -3.07
CA HIS A 203 17.00 2.41 -3.04
C HIS A 203 16.90 3.09 -1.68
N TRP A 204 17.65 2.64 -0.68
CA TRP A 204 17.70 3.27 0.63
C TRP A 204 18.33 4.66 0.55
N ARG A 205 17.63 5.66 1.09
CA ARG A 205 18.08 7.07 1.15
C ARG A 205 17.94 7.65 2.57
N GLY A 206 18.15 6.81 3.59
CA GLY A 206 18.03 7.19 4.99
C GLY A 206 16.56 7.27 5.45
N GLU A 207 16.30 8.11 6.46
CA GLU A 207 14.98 8.27 7.09
C GLU A 207 13.87 8.68 6.12
N SER A 208 14.22 9.29 4.98
CA SER A 208 13.28 9.64 3.91
C SER A 208 12.62 8.42 3.24
N THR A 209 13.17 7.22 3.44
CA THR A 209 12.70 5.95 2.88
C THR A 209 12.69 4.86 3.94
N LEU A 210 12.16 5.14 5.13
CA LEU A 210 12.34 4.29 6.33
C LEU A 210 11.86 2.83 6.17
N TYR A 211 10.95 2.56 5.22
CA TYR A 211 10.42 1.23 4.91
C TYR A 211 11.20 0.50 3.80
N THR A 212 12.21 1.14 3.20
CA THR A 212 13.08 0.54 2.17
C THR A 212 14.19 -0.28 2.83
N THR A 213 13.82 -1.31 3.58
CA THR A 213 14.74 -2.20 4.29
C THR A 213 14.45 -3.65 3.94
N VAL A 214 15.46 -4.51 3.95
CA VAL A 214 15.32 -5.94 3.60
C VAL A 214 14.26 -6.62 4.47
N ASP A 215 14.23 -6.27 5.76
CA ASP A 215 13.31 -6.88 6.73
C ASP A 215 11.83 -6.59 6.40
N GLN A 216 11.53 -5.40 5.86
CA GLN A 216 10.17 -5.01 5.51
C GLN A 216 9.60 -5.88 4.37
N PHE A 217 10.45 -6.51 3.56
CA PHE A 217 10.07 -7.37 2.43
C PHE A 217 10.08 -8.87 2.77
N ARG A 218 10.17 -9.27 4.05
CA ARG A 218 10.13 -10.69 4.44
C ARG A 218 8.79 -11.36 4.14
N GLY A 219 7.70 -10.61 4.22
CA GLY A 219 6.36 -11.04 3.84
C GLY A 219 5.71 -10.02 2.92
N ALA A 220 4.98 -10.49 1.91
CA ALA A 220 4.15 -9.63 1.07
C ALA A 220 2.81 -10.30 0.74
N ALA A 221 1.79 -9.48 0.46
CA ALA A 221 0.51 -9.93 -0.08
C ALA A 221 -0.05 -8.91 -1.07
N ILE A 222 -0.69 -9.40 -2.13
CA ILE A 222 -1.21 -8.58 -3.22
C ILE A 222 -2.73 -8.50 -3.11
N SER A 223 -3.30 -7.31 -3.31
CA SER A 223 -4.73 -7.09 -3.42
C SER A 223 -5.09 -6.27 -4.66
N ASN A 224 -6.12 -6.72 -5.37
CA ASN A 224 -6.63 -6.01 -6.53
C ASN A 224 -7.57 -4.88 -6.12
N TYR A 225 -7.16 -3.65 -6.41
CA TYR A 225 -8.02 -2.48 -6.35
C TYR A 225 -8.26 -1.95 -7.77
N PHE A 226 -9.51 -1.63 -8.11
CA PHE A 226 -9.88 -1.20 -9.45
C PHE A 226 -10.70 0.09 -9.42
N ILE A 227 -10.10 1.22 -9.81
CA ILE A 227 -10.75 2.54 -9.73
C ILE A 227 -11.99 2.63 -10.63
N TRP A 228 -12.07 1.84 -11.71
CA TRP A 228 -13.26 1.83 -12.57
C TRP A 228 -14.49 1.19 -11.91
N ARG A 229 -14.31 0.45 -10.80
CA ARG A 229 -15.39 -0.09 -9.97
C ARG A 229 -15.74 0.82 -8.80
N TRP A 230 -15.31 2.08 -8.80
CA TRP A 230 -15.42 2.98 -7.65
C TRP A 230 -16.84 3.06 -7.04
N ARG A 231 -17.90 2.95 -7.84
CA ARG A 231 -19.29 2.99 -7.35
C ARG A 231 -19.71 1.77 -6.53
N GLU A 232 -18.92 0.70 -6.57
CA GLU A 232 -19.20 -0.56 -5.88
C GLU A 232 -18.56 -0.61 -4.49
N TYR A 233 -17.67 0.32 -4.17
CA TYR A 233 -16.96 0.32 -2.91
C TYR A 233 -17.64 1.21 -1.86
N ASP A 234 -17.50 0.82 -0.59
CA ASP A 234 -17.84 1.64 0.55
C ASP A 234 -16.62 2.48 0.98
N TYR A 235 -16.77 3.80 0.97
CA TYR A 235 -15.72 4.75 1.33
C TYR A 235 -15.91 5.35 2.72
N THR A 236 -16.59 4.64 3.63
CA THR A 236 -16.79 5.10 5.01
C THR A 236 -15.47 5.53 5.66
N VAL A 237 -15.47 6.76 6.17
CA VAL A 237 -14.35 7.34 6.91
C VAL A 237 -14.46 6.98 8.39
N SER A 238 -13.36 6.63 9.01
CA SER A 238 -13.26 6.34 10.44
C SER A 238 -12.22 7.22 11.13
N GLY A 239 -12.33 7.36 12.45
CA GLY A 239 -11.29 7.92 13.31
C GLY A 239 -10.38 6.83 13.88
N ILE A 240 -9.37 7.25 14.64
CA ILE A 240 -8.47 6.30 15.30
C ILE A 240 -9.21 5.46 16.34
N ASN A 241 -8.99 4.14 16.32
CA ASN A 241 -9.56 3.24 17.31
C ASN A 241 -8.63 3.11 18.53
N ASN A 242 -9.13 2.51 19.62
CA ASN A 242 -8.38 2.38 20.87
C ASN A 242 -7.10 1.54 20.71
N TYR A 243 -7.12 0.54 19.83
CA TYR A 243 -5.98 -0.33 19.58
C TYR A 243 -4.81 0.45 18.97
N TYR A 244 -5.03 1.10 17.82
CA TYR A 244 -3.99 1.91 17.16
C TYR A 244 -3.62 3.16 17.95
N ARG A 245 -4.56 3.78 18.67
CA ARG A 245 -4.24 4.87 19.60
C ARG A 245 -3.21 4.43 20.63
N SER A 246 -3.40 3.28 21.25
CA SER A 246 -2.43 2.75 22.23
C SER A 246 -1.05 2.50 21.61
N ILE A 247 -1.01 2.01 20.36
CA ILE A 247 0.23 1.76 19.63
C ILE A 247 0.98 3.07 19.38
N LEU A 248 0.30 4.07 18.81
CA LEU A 248 0.90 5.36 18.47
C LEU A 248 1.35 6.13 19.72
N GLU A 249 0.53 6.16 20.78
CA GLU A 249 0.89 6.79 22.05
C GLU A 249 2.13 6.16 22.70
N MET A 250 2.28 4.83 22.61
CA MET A 250 3.47 4.14 23.12
C MET A 250 4.68 4.34 22.21
N SER A 251 4.49 4.40 20.89
CA SER A 251 5.55 4.72 19.93
C SER A 251 6.13 6.11 20.19
N ILE A 252 5.28 7.12 20.41
CA ILE A 252 5.68 8.48 20.79
C ILE A 252 6.50 8.50 22.09
N LYS A 253 6.22 7.57 23.02
CA LYS A 253 6.96 7.40 24.28
C LYS A 253 8.22 6.52 24.13
N GLY A 254 8.54 6.05 22.92
CA GLY A 254 9.71 5.23 22.61
C GLY A 254 9.56 3.75 22.98
N TRP A 255 8.34 3.25 23.19
CA TRP A 255 8.07 1.91 23.75
C TRP A 255 7.19 1.00 22.83
N PRO A 256 7.50 0.83 21.53
CA PRO A 256 6.65 0.03 20.65
C PRO A 256 6.66 -1.49 20.96
N GLY A 257 7.69 -2.02 21.65
CA GLY A 257 7.84 -3.46 21.88
C GLY A 257 6.95 -4.06 22.98
N GLY A 258 6.49 -3.26 23.95
CA GLY A 258 5.67 -3.73 25.09
C GLY A 258 4.20 -4.00 24.77
N LEU A 259 3.76 -3.59 23.57
CA LEU A 259 2.37 -3.62 23.12
C LEU A 259 1.82 -5.04 22.88
N ARG A 260 2.70 -5.98 22.46
CA ARG A 260 2.31 -7.38 22.23
C ARG A 260 1.68 -8.03 23.47
N TRP A 261 2.18 -7.70 24.67
CA TRP A 261 1.64 -8.21 25.93
C TRP A 261 0.30 -7.57 26.29
N LEU A 262 0.15 -6.26 26.05
CA LEU A 262 -1.09 -5.51 26.30
C LEU A 262 -2.25 -6.04 25.45
N HIS A 263 -1.96 -6.44 24.21
CA HIS A 263 -2.95 -6.92 23.25
C HIS A 263 -3.04 -8.44 23.14
N ARG A 264 -2.36 -9.18 24.03
CA ARG A 264 -2.35 -10.66 24.09
C ARG A 264 -1.90 -11.35 22.80
N GLU A 265 -1.04 -10.70 22.02
CA GLU A 265 -0.53 -11.20 20.74
C GLU A 265 0.52 -12.30 20.89
N THR A 266 0.99 -12.55 22.12
CA THR A 266 1.99 -13.59 22.47
C THR A 266 1.39 -14.80 23.19
N SER A 267 0.07 -14.89 23.33
CA SER A 267 -0.56 -16.07 23.94
C SER A 267 -0.73 -17.19 22.90
N PRO A 268 -0.30 -18.43 23.19
CA PRO A 268 -0.38 -19.56 22.27
C PRO A 268 -1.81 -19.97 21.92
#